data_AF-A0A2H9MWM3-F1
#
_entry.id   AF-A0A2H9MWM3-F1
#
_cell.length_a   1.000
_cell.length_b   1.000
_cell.length_c   1.000
_cell.angle_alpha   90.00
_cell.angle_beta   90.00
_cell.angle_gamma   90.00
#
_symmetry.space_group_name_H-M   'P 1'
#
loop_
_entity.id
_entity.type
_entity.pdbx_description
1 polymer ?
#
loop_
_entity_poly.entity_id
_entity_poly.type
_entity_poly.pdbx_seq_one_letter_code
_entity_poly.pdbx_strand_id
1 'polypeptide(L)'
;FNIDMFGSVEQKSYVTTGSGSPVAYGLLEEEYRSDLTVEEAKKIALRAVKAAIVRNIGTGDGINIAVMDKDGFRLLTDEQKKAVIEL
;
A
#
# COMPACT_ATOMS: atom_id res chain seq x y z
N PHE A 1 -0.73 4.45 -13.36
CA PHE A 1 -0.36 5.88 -13.53
C PHE A 1 -0.63 6.61 -12.23
N ASN A 2 0.23 7.54 -11.85
CA ASN A 2 -0.04 8.53 -10.82
C ASN A 2 -0.42 9.85 -11.51
N ILE A 3 -1.44 10.52 -10.99
CA ILE A 3 -1.87 11.84 -11.45
C ILE A 3 -1.76 12.76 -10.24
N ASP A 4 -0.95 13.81 -10.34
CA ASP A 4 -0.75 14.76 -9.25
C ASP A 4 -1.75 15.94 -9.32
N MET A 5 -1.69 16.82 -8.31
CA MET A 5 -2.59 17.98 -8.20
C MET A 5 -2.34 19.07 -9.26
N PHE A 6 -1.23 19.00 -9.99
CA PHE A 6 -0.91 19.91 -11.08
C PHE A 6 -1.30 19.34 -12.45
N GLY A 7 -1.84 18.12 -12.48
CA GLY A 7 -2.24 17.43 -13.71
C GLY A 7 -1.10 16.69 -14.39
N SER A 8 0.05 16.54 -13.75
CA SER A 8 1.14 15.70 -14.27
C SER A 8 0.70 14.24 -14.27
N VAL A 9 1.12 13.49 -15.29
CA VAL A 9 0.82 12.05 -15.41
C VAL A 9 2.13 11.27 -15.47
N GLU A 10 2.33 10.38 -14.50
CA GLU A 10 3.56 9.61 -14.38
C GLU A 10 3.28 8.11 -14.38
N GLN A 11 4.12 7.36 -15.08
CA GLN A 11 4.16 5.90 -15.00
C GLN A 11 5.19 5.50 -13.94
N LYS A 12 4.71 4.96 -12.82
CA LYS A 12 5.53 4.48 -11.70
C LYS A 12 5.15 3.05 -11.35
N SER A 13 6.14 2.26 -10.93
CA SER A 13 5.96 0.87 -10.49
C SER A 13 5.21 0.77 -9.16
N TYR A 14 5.40 1.75 -8.28
CA TYR A 14 4.64 1.92 -7.05
C TYR A 14 4.53 3.40 -6.71
N VAL A 15 3.51 3.76 -5.93
CA VAL A 15 3.27 5.13 -5.48
C VAL A 15 2.67 5.14 -4.08
N THR A 16 3.06 6.13 -3.28
CA THR A 16 2.35 6.46 -2.04
C THR A 16 1.96 7.93 -2.05
N THR A 17 0.84 8.27 -1.41
CA THR A 17 0.30 9.63 -1.37
C THR A 17 -0.37 9.89 -0.03
N GLY A 18 -0.58 11.18 0.30
CA GLY A 18 -1.07 11.64 1.60
C GLY A 18 0.04 12.02 2.59
N SER A 19 -0.33 12.46 3.79
CA SER A 19 0.61 12.99 4.79
C SER A 19 1.57 11.94 5.35
N GLY A 20 1.17 10.68 5.39
CA GLY A 20 2.00 9.55 5.81
C GLY A 20 2.92 9.00 4.71
N SER A 21 2.84 9.54 3.48
CA SER A 21 3.57 9.03 2.33
C SER A 21 5.08 8.93 2.50
N PRO A 22 5.80 9.88 3.16
CA PRO A 22 7.25 9.75 3.29
C PRO A 22 7.68 8.52 4.12
N VAL A 23 6.88 8.14 5.12
CA VAL A 23 7.14 6.95 5.94
C VAL A 23 6.86 5.67 5.16
N ALA A 24 5.74 5.64 4.42
CA ALA A 24 5.38 4.50 3.59
C ALA A 24 6.39 4.27 2.45
N TYR A 25 6.88 5.35 1.83
CA TYR A 25 7.91 5.28 0.79
C TYR A 25 9.19 4.63 1.29
N GLY A 26 9.69 5.02 2.47
CA GLY A 26 10.93 4.44 3.01
C GLY A 26 10.88 2.91 3.14
N LEU A 27 9.73 2.35 3.54
CA LEU A 27 9.56 0.89 3.63
C LEU A 27 9.36 0.25 2.26
N LEU A 28 8.60 0.87 1.36
CA LEU A 28 8.42 0.36 0.01
C LEU A 28 9.72 0.37 -0.80
N GLU A 29 10.54 1.40 -0.66
CA GLU A 29 11.84 1.51 -1.34
C GLU A 29 12.80 0.39 -0.91
N GLU A 30 12.73 -0.04 0.36
CA GLU A 30 13.54 -1.13 0.90
C GLU A 30 13.04 -2.51 0.43
N GLU A 31 11.71 -2.73 0.40
CA GLU A 31 11.14 -4.08 0.25
C GLU A 31 10.59 -4.40 -1.13
N TYR A 32 10.27 -3.38 -1.93
CA TYR A 32 9.67 -3.60 -3.24
C TYR A 32 10.64 -4.28 -4.20
N ARG A 33 10.14 -5.30 -4.90
CA ARG A 33 10.82 -5.97 -6.00
C ARG A 33 9.83 -6.20 -7.14
N SER A 34 10.33 -6.29 -8.37
CA SER A 34 9.47 -6.50 -9.54
C SER A 34 8.86 -7.91 -9.63
N ASP A 35 9.39 -8.85 -8.87
CA ASP A 35 9.04 -10.29 -8.90
C ASP A 35 8.19 -10.74 -7.69
N LEU A 36 7.58 -9.79 -6.98
CA LEU A 36 6.75 -10.09 -5.81
C LEU A 36 5.52 -10.92 -6.17
N THR A 37 5.23 -11.92 -5.35
CA THR A 37 3.93 -12.58 -5.33
C THR A 37 2.87 -11.64 -4.75
N VAL A 38 1.59 -11.90 -5.06
CA VAL A 38 0.46 -11.13 -4.52
C VAL A 38 0.42 -11.18 -2.98
N GLU A 39 0.82 -12.31 -2.37
CA GLU A 39 0.90 -12.44 -0.91
C GLU A 39 2.00 -11.58 -0.30
N GLU A 40 3.19 -11.54 -0.91
CA GLU A 40 4.28 -10.66 -0.45
C GLU A 40 3.89 -9.19 -0.61
N ALA A 41 3.32 -8.81 -1.76
CA ALA A 41 2.88 -7.45 -2.02
C ALA A 41 1.84 -6.96 -0.98
N LYS A 42 0.89 -7.82 -0.60
CA LYS A 42 -0.09 -7.51 0.45
C LYS A 42 0.59 -7.22 1.80
N LYS A 43 1.57 -8.04 2.20
CA LYS A 43 2.30 -7.86 3.46
C LYS A 43 3.13 -6.59 3.46
N ILE A 44 3.85 -6.32 2.37
CA ILE A 44 4.67 -5.11 2.21
C ILE A 44 3.78 -3.86 2.27
N ALA A 45 2.67 -3.84 1.51
CA ALA A 45 1.73 -2.72 1.52
C ALA A 45 1.12 -2.49 2.91
N LEU A 46 0.72 -3.56 3.60
CA LEU A 46 0.21 -3.48 4.97
C LEU A 46 1.25 -2.87 5.93
N ARG A 47 2.50 -3.33 5.86
CA ARG A 47 3.58 -2.84 6.73
C ARG A 47 3.89 -1.38 6.46
N ALA A 48 3.91 -0.95 5.21
CA ALA A 48 4.13 0.45 4.83
C ALA A 48 3.04 1.37 5.42
N VAL A 49 1.77 1.01 5.28
CA VAL A 49 0.65 1.79 5.83
C VAL A 49 0.65 1.76 7.36
N LYS A 50 0.90 0.60 7.98
CA LYS A 50 1.01 0.47 9.44
C LYS A 50 2.12 1.35 10.00
N ALA A 51 3.29 1.40 9.35
CA ALA A 51 4.37 2.29 9.74
C ALA A 51 3.96 3.77 9.66
N ALA A 52 3.25 4.15 8.60
CA ALA A 52 2.70 5.49 8.45
C ALA A 52 1.70 5.84 9.55
N ILE A 53 0.75 4.94 9.89
CA ILE A 53 -0.22 5.14 10.98
C ILE A 53 0.50 5.38 12.32
N VAL A 54 1.55 4.60 12.63
CA VAL A 54 2.27 4.72 13.90
C VAL A 54 3.04 6.04 14.01
N ARG A 55 3.51 6.60 12.88
CA ARG A 55 4.42 7.75 12.87
C ARG A 55 3.80 9.07 12.45
N ASN A 56 2.67 9.06 11.73
CA ASN A 56 2.05 10.25 11.18
C ASN A 56 0.67 10.51 11.80
N ILE A 57 0.53 11.62 12.51
CA ILE A 57 -0.72 11.99 13.20
C ILE A 57 -1.93 12.19 12.27
N GLY A 58 -1.69 12.44 10.98
CA GLY A 58 -2.74 12.60 9.97
C GLY A 58 -3.13 11.30 9.27
N THR A 59 -2.59 10.15 9.69
CA THR A 59 -2.82 8.84 9.07
C THR A 59 -3.39 7.88 10.12
N GLY A 60 -4.50 7.21 9.82
CA GLY A 60 -5.20 6.34 10.77
C GLY A 60 -6.49 5.75 10.22
N ASP A 61 -7.38 5.33 11.13
CA ASP A 61 -8.69 4.74 10.84
C ASP A 61 -8.66 3.35 10.16
N GLY A 62 -7.71 2.51 10.61
CA GLY A 62 -7.57 1.15 10.11
C GLY A 62 -6.92 1.09 8.73
N ILE A 63 -7.04 -0.08 8.08
CA ILE A 63 -6.40 -0.35 6.79
C ILE A 63 -7.38 -1.11 5.90
N ASN A 64 -7.57 -0.61 4.67
CA ASN A 64 -8.23 -1.33 3.60
C ASN A 64 -7.18 -1.81 2.60
N ILE A 65 -7.36 -3.04 2.11
CA ILE A 65 -6.47 -3.67 1.15
C ILE A 65 -7.31 -4.14 -0.03
N ALA A 66 -6.90 -3.77 -1.23
CA ALA A 66 -7.48 -4.28 -2.45
C ALA A 66 -6.39 -4.89 -3.34
N VAL A 67 -6.78 -5.90 -4.11
CA VAL A 67 -5.93 -6.55 -5.11
C VAL A 67 -6.59 -6.37 -6.47
N MET A 68 -5.77 -6.03 -7.46
CA MET A 68 -6.17 -5.97 -8.86
C MET A 68 -5.23 -6.84 -9.68
N ASP A 69 -5.78 -7.82 -10.38
CA ASP A 69 -5.05 -8.69 -11.30
C ASP A 69 -5.91 -9.04 -12.53
N LYS A 70 -5.55 -10.10 -13.25
CA LYS A 70 -6.26 -10.56 -14.46
C LYS A 70 -7.74 -10.89 -14.23
N ASP A 71 -8.13 -11.21 -12.98
CA ASP A 71 -9.51 -11.54 -12.63
C ASP A 71 -10.29 -10.30 -12.14
N GLY A 72 -9.65 -9.13 -12.14
CA GLY A 72 -10.26 -7.85 -11.81
C GLY A 72 -9.94 -7.34 -10.41
N PHE A 73 -10.72 -6.34 -9.97
CA PHE A 73 -10.58 -5.69 -8.67
C PHE A 73 -11.30 -6.49 -7.57
N ARG A 74 -10.64 -6.67 -6.42
CA ARG A 74 -11.22 -7.30 -5.24
C ARG A 74 -10.77 -6.56 -3.97
N LEU A 75 -11.72 -6.11 -3.17
CA LEU A 75 -11.48 -5.59 -1.83
C LEU A 75 -11.45 -6.74 -0.83
N LEU A 76 -10.45 -6.78 0.05
CA LEU A 76 -10.35 -7.84 1.07
C LEU A 76 -11.42 -7.65 2.15
N THR A 77 -12.04 -8.75 2.55
CA THR A 77 -12.96 -8.79 3.70
C THR A 77 -12.20 -8.63 5.02
N ASP A 78 -12.91 -8.37 6.12
CA ASP A 78 -12.30 -8.26 7.45
C ASP A 78 -11.56 -9.53 7.88
N GLU A 79 -12.08 -10.70 7.54
CA GLU A 79 -11.42 -12.00 7.79
C GLU A 79 -10.12 -12.12 7.00
N GLN A 80 -10.13 -11.76 5.72
CA GLN A 80 -8.94 -11.77 4.88
C GLN A 80 -7.90 -10.75 5.35
N LYS A 81 -8.33 -9.58 5.83
CA LYS A 81 -7.43 -8.58 6.42
C LYS A 81 -6.75 -9.13 7.68
N LYS A 82 -7.47 -9.82 8.57
CA LYS A 82 -6.89 -10.45 9.77
C LYS A 82 -5.78 -11.44 9.42
N ALA A 83 -6.00 -12.30 8.42
CA ALA A 83 -5.00 -13.26 7.98
C ALA A 83 -3.69 -12.60 7.48
N VAL A 84 -3.76 -11.38 6.95
CA VAL A 84 -2.58 -10.62 6.52
C VAL A 84 -1.94 -9.85 7.69
N ILE A 85 -2.75 -9.40 8.67
CA ILE A 85 -2.32 -8.60 9.83
C ILE A 85 -1.75 -9.44 10.98
N GLU A 86 -2.20 -10.68 11.14
CA GLU A 86 -1.70 -11.64 12.15
C GLU A 86 -0.37 -12.31 11.75
N LEU A 87 0.15 -12.00 10.55
CA LEU A 87 1.50 -12.35 10.09
C LEU A 87 2.51 -11.26 10.44
#